data_AF-A0AAW9DJT1-F1
#
_entry.id   AF-A0AAW9DJT1-F1
#
_cell.length_a   1.000
_cell.length_b   1.000
_cell.length_c   1.000
_cell.angle_alpha   90.00
_cell.angle_beta   90.00
_cell.angle_gamma   90.00
#
_symmetry.space_group_name_H-M   'P 1'
#
loop_
_entity.id
_entity.type
_entity.pdbx_description
1 polymer ?
#
loop_
_entity_poly.entity_id
_entity_poly.type
_entity_poly.pdbx_seq_one_letter_code
_entity_poly.pdbx_strand_id
1 'polypeptide(L)'
;VLVSGNGSDYTVFPVQENIHRNNILYKTIVPARISDELAEKAKTMALQIADKLQLAGTLCVEMFVAGQDILVNEIAPRPHNSGHYSIEACDFSQFDTHIRGILGQPLPPIRLLSPAVMINVLGQDMDAAQTFLQENPTAHPHFYGKLEAKHNRKMGHVTVLGDAESV
;
A
#
# COMPACT_ATOMS: atom_id res chain seq x y z
N VAL A 1 7.09 -0.76 2.30
CA VAL A 1 6.76 -2.15 2.70
C VAL A 1 5.75 -2.12 3.82
N LEU A 2 4.71 -2.94 3.78
CA LEU A 2 3.74 -3.08 4.88
C LEU A 2 3.99 -4.40 5.61
N VAL A 3 3.99 -4.33 6.93
CA VAL A 3 4.06 -5.50 7.83
C VAL A 3 2.91 -5.38 8.81
N SER A 4 2.27 -6.50 9.12
CA SER A 4 1.38 -6.58 10.29
C SER A 4 1.93 -7.58 11.29
N GLY A 5 1.74 -7.28 12.57
CA GLY A 5 2.17 -8.12 13.69
C GLY A 5 1.04 -8.33 14.69
N ASN A 6 1.10 -9.42 15.45
CA ASN A 6 0.15 -9.72 16.53
C ASN A 6 0.82 -9.78 17.91
N GLY A 7 2.06 -9.25 18.00
CA GLY A 7 2.91 -9.30 19.19
C GLY A 7 3.90 -10.47 19.22
N SER A 8 3.65 -11.57 18.50
CA SER A 8 4.55 -12.74 18.42
C SER A 8 4.96 -13.12 17.00
N ASP A 9 4.05 -12.97 16.05
CA ASP A 9 4.20 -13.34 14.66
C ASP A 9 3.97 -12.13 13.76
N TYR A 10 4.50 -12.21 12.54
CA TYR A 10 4.45 -11.14 11.55
C TYR A 10 4.07 -11.67 10.17
N THR A 11 3.33 -10.87 9.41
CA THR A 11 3.06 -11.11 7.99
C THR A 11 3.42 -9.87 7.18
N VAL A 12 3.95 -10.07 5.98
CA VAL A 12 4.47 -9.01 5.11
C VAL A 12 3.68 -8.98 3.80
N PHE A 13 3.33 -7.78 3.37
CA PHE A 13 2.66 -7.57 2.09
C PHE A 13 3.67 -7.54 0.94
N PRO A 14 3.20 -7.77 -0.31
CA PRO A 14 4.00 -7.52 -1.50
C PRO A 14 4.65 -6.13 -1.48
N VAL A 15 5.91 -6.01 -1.90
CA VAL A 15 6.63 -4.73 -1.89
C VAL A 15 5.96 -3.78 -2.88
N GLN A 16 5.73 -2.54 -2.44
CA GLN A 16 5.08 -1.50 -3.23
C GLN A 16 6.09 -0.46 -3.73
N GLU A 17 5.96 -0.04 -4.99
CA GLU A 17 6.67 1.13 -5.53
C GLU A 17 5.79 2.37 -5.40
N ASN A 18 6.29 3.41 -4.74
CA ASN A 18 5.55 4.65 -4.50
C ASN A 18 6.13 5.81 -5.31
N ILE A 19 5.28 6.50 -6.07
CA ILE A 19 5.62 7.72 -6.80
C ILE A 19 4.92 8.91 -6.12
N HIS A 20 5.73 9.88 -5.70
CA HIS A 20 5.28 11.10 -5.04
C HIS A 20 5.33 12.30 -5.99
N ARG A 21 4.38 13.24 -5.83
CA ARG A 21 4.37 14.55 -6.49
C ARG A 21 4.06 15.61 -5.45
N ASN A 22 4.86 16.67 -5.38
CA ASN A 22 4.69 17.75 -4.39
C ASN A 22 4.56 17.22 -2.94
N ASN A 23 5.39 16.22 -2.58
CA ASN A 23 5.36 15.51 -1.29
C ASN A 23 4.04 14.81 -0.95
N ILE A 24 3.18 14.55 -1.94
CA ILE A 24 1.96 13.77 -1.79
C ILE A 24 2.11 12.49 -2.60
N LEU A 25 1.79 11.34 -1.98
CA LEU A 25 1.73 10.07 -2.69
C LEU A 25 0.72 10.17 -3.84
N TYR A 26 1.19 10.01 -5.06
CA TYR A 26 0.38 10.09 -6.27
C TYR A 26 -0.06 8.71 -6.73
N LYS A 27 0.91 7.78 -6.85
CA LYS A 27 0.69 6.45 -7.41
C LYS A 27 1.46 5.39 -6.62
N THR A 28 0.83 4.23 -6.43
CA THR A 28 1.46 3.01 -5.91
C THR A 28 1.33 1.91 -6.95
N ILE A 29 2.42 1.17 -7.21
CA ILE A 29 2.48 0.06 -8.16
C ILE A 29 2.88 -1.20 -7.39
N VAL A 30 2.18 -2.31 -7.64
CA VAL A 30 2.43 -3.60 -7.01
C VAL A 30 2.34 -4.72 -8.07
N PRO A 31 3.34 -5.61 -8.18
CA PRO A 31 4.60 -5.63 -7.43
C PRO A 31 5.50 -4.43 -7.77
N ALA A 32 6.36 -4.04 -6.82
CA ALA A 32 7.38 -3.02 -7.07
C ALA A 32 8.33 -3.46 -8.20
N ARG A 33 8.66 -2.55 -9.11
CA ARG A 33 9.54 -2.84 -10.27
C ARG A 33 11.01 -2.68 -9.88
N ILE A 34 11.45 -3.55 -8.97
CA ILE A 34 12.82 -3.66 -8.45
C ILE A 34 13.28 -5.12 -8.55
N SER A 35 14.57 -5.40 -8.35
CA SER A 35 15.05 -6.78 -8.32
C SER A 35 14.48 -7.55 -7.12
N ASP A 36 14.37 -8.87 -7.26
CA ASP A 36 13.96 -9.76 -6.16
C ASP A 36 14.87 -9.62 -4.94
N GLU A 37 16.18 -9.43 -5.16
CA GLU A 37 17.15 -9.18 -4.10
C GLU A 37 16.82 -7.92 -3.29
N LEU A 38 16.50 -6.81 -3.97
CA LEU A 38 16.07 -5.59 -3.30
C LEU A 38 14.73 -5.79 -2.58
N ALA A 39 13.78 -6.49 -3.20
CA ALA A 39 12.49 -6.77 -2.57
C ALA A 39 12.66 -7.58 -1.27
N GLU A 40 13.47 -8.64 -1.27
CA GLU A 40 13.74 -9.45 -0.08
C GLU A 40 14.51 -8.68 0.99
N LYS A 41 15.47 -7.83 0.59
CA LYS A 41 16.16 -6.92 1.51
C LYS A 41 15.17 -5.95 2.19
N ALA A 42 14.24 -5.37 1.43
CA ALA A 42 13.22 -4.48 1.95
C ALA A 42 12.28 -5.18 2.95
N LYS A 43 11.81 -6.39 2.61
CA LYS A 43 10.97 -7.20 3.50
C LYS A 43 11.70 -7.55 4.79
N THR A 44 12.95 -8.00 4.69
CA THR A 44 13.78 -8.38 5.83
C THR A 44 13.96 -7.19 6.80
N MET A 45 14.31 -6.01 6.27
CA MET A 45 14.45 -4.80 7.09
C MET A 45 13.13 -4.42 7.78
N ALA A 46 12.00 -4.50 7.08
CA ALA A 46 10.70 -4.17 7.65
C ALA A 46 10.27 -5.16 8.76
N LEU A 47 10.54 -6.46 8.58
CA LEU A 47 10.30 -7.48 9.59
C LEU A 47 11.17 -7.28 10.83
N GLN A 48 12.46 -6.96 10.66
CA GLN A 48 13.35 -6.64 11.78
C GLN A 48 12.85 -5.44 12.60
N ILE A 49 12.37 -4.39 11.93
CA ILE A 49 11.78 -3.23 12.61
C ILE A 49 10.51 -3.64 13.37
N ALA A 50 9.62 -4.42 12.74
CA ALA A 50 8.39 -4.89 13.37
C ALA A 50 8.65 -5.75 14.62
N ASP A 51 9.65 -6.64 14.56
CA ASP A 51 10.12 -7.46 15.67
C ASP A 51 10.62 -6.61 16.85
N LYS A 52 11.51 -5.64 16.57
CA LYS A 52 12.04 -4.73 17.60
C LYS A 52 10.97 -3.87 18.27
N LEU A 53 9.92 -3.54 17.54
CA LEU A 53 8.79 -2.77 18.06
C LEU A 53 7.72 -3.65 18.75
N GLN A 54 7.87 -4.98 18.73
CA GLN A 54 6.86 -5.93 19.19
C GLN A 54 5.48 -5.58 18.59
N LEU A 55 5.47 -5.34 17.27
CA LEU A 55 4.32 -4.76 16.57
C LEU A 55 3.03 -5.56 16.80
N ALA A 56 1.97 -4.84 17.20
CA ALA A 56 0.58 -5.28 17.15
C ALA A 56 -0.22 -4.35 16.22
N GLY A 57 -0.87 -4.91 15.20
CA GLY A 57 -1.51 -4.14 14.13
C GLY A 57 -0.60 -4.00 12.91
N THR A 58 -0.64 -2.86 12.22
CA THR A 58 0.01 -2.67 10.90
C THR A 58 1.02 -1.53 10.95
N LEU A 59 2.14 -1.74 10.27
CA LEU A 59 3.26 -0.82 10.13
C LEU A 59 3.58 -0.64 8.65
N CYS A 60 3.74 0.60 8.22
CA CYS A 60 4.40 0.91 6.95
C CYS A 60 5.82 1.38 7.23
N VAL A 61 6.79 0.78 6.53
CA VAL A 61 8.17 1.26 6.47
C VAL A 61 8.40 1.76 5.04
N GLU A 62 8.54 3.08 4.90
CA GLU A 62 8.91 3.71 3.64
C GLU A 62 10.43 3.72 3.49
N MET A 63 10.88 3.45 2.27
CA MET A 63 12.30 3.22 1.98
C MET A 63 12.68 3.88 0.66
N PHE A 64 13.95 4.24 0.53
CA PHE A 64 14.56 4.63 -0.74
C PHE A 64 15.44 3.49 -1.26
N VAL A 65 15.39 3.26 -2.57
CA VAL A 65 16.36 2.41 -3.28
C VAL A 65 17.49 3.31 -3.77
N ALA A 66 18.72 2.99 -3.39
CA ALA A 66 19.93 3.70 -3.78
C ALA A 66 20.89 2.72 -4.47
N GLY A 67 20.72 2.53 -5.78
CA GLY A 67 21.44 1.49 -6.51
C GLY A 67 21.01 0.09 -6.07
N GLN A 68 21.92 -0.67 -5.47
CA GLN A 68 21.68 -2.01 -4.90
C GLN A 68 21.43 -1.98 -3.37
N ASP A 69 21.31 -0.78 -2.80
CA ASP A 69 21.04 -0.59 -1.38
C ASP A 69 19.64 -0.06 -1.10
N ILE A 70 19.23 -0.23 0.15
CA ILE A 70 17.95 0.23 0.69
C ILE A 70 18.21 1.08 1.93
N LEU A 71 17.62 2.27 1.95
CA LEU A 71 17.66 3.21 3.07
C LEU A 71 16.25 3.35 3.64
N VAL A 72 16.09 3.22 4.96
CA VAL A 72 14.81 3.52 5.62
C VAL A 72 14.62 5.03 5.64
N ASN A 73 13.46 5.48 5.15
CA ASN A 73 13.07 6.90 5.17
C ASN A 73 12.25 7.21 6.41
N GLU A 74 11.06 6.61 6.50
CA GLU A 74 10.12 6.86 7.60
C GLU A 74 9.31 5.62 7.95
N ILE A 75 8.65 5.67 9.10
CA ILE A 75 7.84 4.59 9.64
C ILE A 75 6.48 5.17 10.06
N ALA A 76 5.39 4.55 9.62
CA ALA A 76 4.03 4.86 10.02
C ALA A 76 3.40 3.66 10.75
N PRO A 77 3.22 3.70 12.08
CA PRO A 77 2.67 2.59 12.89
C PRO A 77 1.13 2.53 12.80
N ARG A 78 0.62 2.47 11.58
CA ARG A 78 -0.81 2.38 11.25
C ARG A 78 -0.97 1.88 9.81
N PRO A 79 -2.19 1.50 9.39
CA PRO A 79 -2.51 1.40 7.98
C PRO A 79 -2.10 2.67 7.23
N HIS A 80 -1.55 2.48 6.03
CA HIS A 80 -0.90 3.51 5.24
C HIS A 80 -1.53 3.65 3.86
N ASN A 81 -1.38 4.85 3.27
CA ASN A 81 -2.03 5.17 2.01
C ASN A 81 -1.52 4.27 0.87
N SER A 82 -0.22 3.98 0.84
CA SER A 82 0.40 3.06 -0.12
C SER A 82 -0.06 1.61 0.01
N GLY A 83 -0.91 1.29 0.99
CA GLY A 83 -1.46 -0.05 1.17
C GLY A 83 -2.89 -0.23 0.69
N HIS A 84 -3.57 0.82 0.19
CA HIS A 84 -5.00 0.67 -0.12
C HIS A 84 -5.26 -0.31 -1.27
N TYR A 85 -4.30 -0.47 -2.19
CA TYR A 85 -4.34 -1.50 -3.24
C TYR A 85 -4.69 -2.91 -2.72
N SER A 86 -4.30 -3.23 -1.47
CA SER A 86 -4.50 -4.56 -0.88
C SER A 86 -5.96 -4.93 -0.65
N ILE A 87 -6.89 -3.96 -0.71
CA ILE A 87 -8.33 -4.24 -0.61
C ILE A 87 -8.78 -5.08 -1.81
N GLU A 88 -8.37 -4.70 -3.01
CA GLU A 88 -8.74 -5.42 -4.24
C GLU A 88 -7.71 -6.46 -4.67
N ALA A 89 -6.43 -6.22 -4.42
CA ALA A 89 -5.34 -6.97 -5.05
C ALA A 89 -4.78 -8.10 -4.20
N CYS A 90 -5.13 -8.19 -2.92
CA CYS A 90 -4.62 -9.22 -2.01
C CYS A 90 -5.75 -10.08 -1.43
N ASP A 91 -5.42 -11.26 -0.93
CA ASP A 91 -6.38 -12.11 -0.23
C ASP A 91 -6.77 -11.60 1.16
N PHE A 92 -5.96 -10.70 1.73
CA PHE A 92 -6.29 -9.90 2.91
C PHE A 92 -5.83 -8.46 2.69
N SER A 93 -6.65 -7.50 3.09
CA SER A 93 -6.23 -6.10 3.10
C SER A 93 -5.33 -5.79 4.30
N GLN A 94 -4.60 -4.67 4.21
CA GLN A 94 -3.88 -4.13 5.37
C GLN A 94 -4.82 -3.87 6.56
N PHE A 95 -6.11 -3.63 6.33
CA PHE A 95 -7.07 -3.37 7.39
C PHE A 95 -7.52 -4.67 8.07
N ASP A 96 -7.69 -5.75 7.31
CA ASP A 96 -8.02 -7.07 7.86
C ASP A 96 -6.91 -7.58 8.78
N THR A 97 -5.66 -7.45 8.31
CA THR A 97 -4.49 -7.84 9.09
C THR A 97 -4.20 -6.88 10.25
N HIS A 98 -4.54 -5.59 10.12
CA HIS A 98 -4.51 -4.66 11.24
C HIS A 98 -5.39 -5.13 12.39
N ILE A 99 -6.66 -5.45 12.09
CA ILE A 99 -7.62 -5.90 13.10
C ILE A 99 -7.18 -7.23 13.72
N ARG A 100 -6.76 -8.21 12.92
CA ARG A 100 -6.21 -9.47 13.44
C ARG A 100 -5.01 -9.22 14.37
N GLY A 101 -4.11 -8.34 13.96
CA GLY A 101 -2.91 -7.98 14.72
C GLY A 101 -3.22 -7.37 16.08
N ILE A 102 -4.10 -6.36 16.15
CA ILE A 102 -4.45 -5.73 17.43
C ILE A 102 -5.27 -6.66 18.36
N LEU A 103 -5.92 -7.68 17.79
CA LEU A 103 -6.66 -8.70 18.55
C LEU A 103 -5.79 -9.92 18.92
N GLY A 104 -4.50 -9.94 18.58
CA GLY A 104 -3.62 -11.08 18.86
C GLY A 104 -3.96 -12.35 18.08
N GLN A 105 -4.67 -12.23 16.95
CA GLN A 105 -5.12 -13.38 16.15
C GLN A 105 -4.02 -13.89 15.20
N PRO A 106 -4.14 -15.13 14.68
CA PRO A 106 -3.23 -15.65 13.67
C PRO A 106 -3.21 -14.76 12.42
N LEU A 107 -1.99 -14.48 11.93
CA LEU A 107 -1.72 -13.71 10.73
C LEU A 107 -1.40 -14.64 9.56
N PRO A 108 -2.24 -14.70 8.51
CA PRO A 108 -1.98 -15.53 7.35
C PRO A 108 -0.86 -14.93 6.48
N PRO A 109 -0.15 -15.76 5.68
CA PRO A 109 0.72 -15.25 4.62
C PRO A 109 -0.14 -14.51 3.58
N ILE A 110 0.31 -13.33 3.17
CA ILE A 110 -0.42 -12.49 2.20
C ILE A 110 -0.03 -12.87 0.78
N ARG A 111 -1.03 -13.07 -0.08
CA ARG A 111 -0.83 -13.32 -1.51
C ARG A 111 -1.34 -12.14 -2.33
N LEU A 112 -0.54 -11.76 -3.33
CA LEU A 112 -0.99 -10.87 -4.40
C LEU A 112 -1.81 -11.71 -5.39
N LEU A 113 -3.10 -11.40 -5.51
CA LEU A 113 -4.02 -12.08 -6.42
C LEU A 113 -3.95 -11.53 -7.84
N SER A 114 -3.64 -10.24 -7.98
CA SER A 114 -3.47 -9.55 -9.26
C SER A 114 -2.51 -8.36 -9.07
N PRO A 115 -1.63 -8.07 -10.05
CA PRO A 115 -0.90 -6.80 -10.09
C PRO A 115 -1.86 -5.61 -10.00
N ALA A 116 -1.42 -4.52 -9.39
CA ALA A 116 -2.29 -3.37 -9.18
C ALA A 116 -1.55 -2.05 -9.30
N VAL A 117 -2.26 -1.05 -9.83
CA VAL A 117 -1.89 0.36 -9.77
C VAL A 117 -2.96 1.09 -8.98
N MET A 118 -2.56 1.69 -7.87
CA MET A 118 -3.43 2.53 -7.05
C MET A 118 -3.06 4.00 -7.23
N ILE A 119 -4.04 4.85 -7.49
CA ILE A 119 -3.87 6.28 -7.72
C ILE A 119 -4.70 7.05 -6.68
N ASN A 120 -4.09 8.02 -5.99
CA ASN A 120 -4.86 8.92 -5.12
C ASN A 120 -5.67 9.91 -5.96
N VAL A 121 -6.90 10.18 -5.54
CA VAL A 121 -7.74 11.23 -6.11
C VAL A 121 -7.73 12.41 -5.15
N LEU A 122 -7.13 13.54 -5.54
CA LEU A 122 -7.17 14.78 -4.77
C LEU A 122 -8.39 15.61 -5.17
N GLY A 123 -8.67 16.69 -4.41
CA GLY A 123 -9.84 17.54 -4.69
C GLY A 123 -9.86 18.12 -6.09
N GLN A 124 -8.70 18.50 -6.63
CA GLN A 124 -8.56 18.97 -8.01
C GLN A 124 -8.68 17.87 -9.08
N ASP A 125 -8.62 16.59 -8.69
CA ASP A 125 -8.63 15.45 -9.62
C ASP A 125 -10.02 14.81 -9.75
N MET A 126 -11.04 15.33 -9.03
CA MET A 126 -12.37 14.71 -8.95
C MET A 126 -13.04 14.56 -10.32
N ASP A 127 -13.03 15.60 -11.14
CA ASP A 127 -13.64 15.57 -12.47
C ASP A 127 -12.91 14.60 -13.40
N ALA A 128 -11.57 14.62 -13.36
CA ALA A 128 -10.74 13.70 -14.14
C ALA A 128 -10.95 12.24 -13.70
N ALA A 129 -11.09 11.99 -12.40
CA ALA A 129 -11.40 10.66 -11.87
C ALA A 129 -12.78 10.20 -12.35
N GLN A 130 -13.78 11.08 -12.40
CA GLN A 130 -15.10 10.72 -12.90
C GLN A 130 -15.07 10.32 -14.38
N THR A 131 -14.37 11.07 -15.24
CA THR A 131 -14.17 10.71 -16.65
C THR A 131 -13.44 9.39 -16.79
N PHE A 132 -12.35 9.19 -16.04
CA PHE A 132 -11.57 7.95 -16.07
C PHE A 132 -12.43 6.74 -15.71
N LEU A 133 -13.29 6.84 -14.69
CA LEU A 133 -14.16 5.75 -14.26
C LEU A 133 -15.26 5.42 -15.29
N GLN A 134 -15.70 6.39 -16.09
CA GLN A 134 -16.63 6.13 -17.20
C GLN A 134 -15.96 5.33 -18.32
N GLU A 135 -14.69 5.61 -18.60
CA GLU A 135 -13.90 4.94 -19.63
C GLU A 135 -13.34 3.58 -19.16
N ASN A 136 -13.16 3.40 -17.84
CA ASN A 136 -12.52 2.23 -17.22
C ASN A 136 -13.42 1.60 -16.15
N PRO A 137 -14.51 0.91 -16.54
CA PRO A 137 -15.50 0.38 -15.60
C PRO A 137 -14.98 -0.75 -14.69
N THR A 138 -13.80 -1.31 -14.97
CA THR A 138 -13.12 -2.31 -14.15
C THR A 138 -12.22 -1.71 -13.07
N ALA A 139 -12.07 -0.39 -13.04
CA ALA A 139 -11.37 0.30 -11.97
C ALA A 139 -12.24 0.35 -10.71
N HIS A 140 -11.60 0.29 -9.54
CA HIS A 140 -12.27 0.21 -8.25
C HIS A 140 -12.11 1.52 -7.49
N PRO A 141 -13.11 2.43 -7.53
CA PRO A 141 -13.05 3.70 -6.81
C PRO A 141 -13.44 3.55 -5.34
N HIS A 142 -12.70 4.24 -4.48
CA HIS A 142 -12.98 4.42 -3.06
C HIS A 142 -13.01 5.90 -2.73
N PHE A 143 -14.21 6.48 -2.61
CA PHE A 143 -14.39 7.88 -2.20
C PHE A 143 -14.72 7.96 -0.71
N TYR A 144 -14.03 8.84 0.01
CA TYR A 144 -14.08 8.90 1.47
C TYR A 144 -15.27 9.69 2.04
N GLY A 145 -16.26 10.05 1.21
CA GLY A 145 -17.46 10.78 1.64
C GLY A 145 -17.20 12.20 2.16
N LYS A 146 -16.08 12.83 1.78
CA LYS A 146 -15.73 14.19 2.21
C LYS A 146 -16.60 15.22 1.48
N LEU A 147 -17.30 16.06 2.24
CA LEU A 147 -18.27 17.05 1.72
C LEU A 147 -17.67 18.10 0.78
N GLU A 148 -16.39 18.45 0.95
CA GLU A 148 -15.75 19.54 0.22
C GLU A 148 -14.42 19.10 -0.41
N ALA A 149 -14.33 19.24 -1.73
CA ALA A 149 -13.15 18.96 -2.54
C ALA A 149 -12.17 20.14 -2.52
N LYS A 150 -11.29 20.18 -1.53
CA LYS A 150 -10.22 21.19 -1.43
C LYS A 150 -8.99 20.76 -2.21
N HIS A 151 -8.26 21.73 -2.78
CA HIS A 151 -6.97 21.47 -3.42
C HIS A 151 -6.01 20.72 -2.47
N ASN A 152 -5.33 19.69 -2.98
CA ASN A 152 -4.45 18.77 -2.26
C ASN A 152 -5.10 17.94 -1.14
N ARG A 153 -6.42 18.03 -0.95
CA ARG A 153 -7.14 17.14 -0.03
C ARG A 153 -7.38 15.81 -0.72
N LYS A 154 -6.94 14.71 -0.11
CA LYS A 154 -7.25 13.35 -0.57
C LYS A 154 -8.75 13.10 -0.47
N MET A 155 -9.45 12.94 -1.59
CA MET A 155 -10.89 12.70 -1.67
C MET A 155 -11.23 11.22 -1.80
N GLY A 156 -10.31 10.45 -2.39
CA GLY A 156 -10.43 9.02 -2.57
C GLY A 156 -9.15 8.40 -3.09
N HIS A 157 -9.27 7.16 -3.54
CA HIS A 157 -8.29 6.52 -4.40
C HIS A 157 -9.02 5.63 -5.43
N VAL A 158 -8.33 5.27 -6.49
CA VAL A 158 -8.79 4.30 -7.48
C VAL A 158 -7.75 3.20 -7.57
N THR A 159 -8.17 1.94 -7.44
CA THR A 159 -7.32 0.76 -7.68
C THR A 159 -7.67 0.17 -9.04
N VAL A 160 -6.69 0.07 -9.92
CA VAL A 160 -6.79 -0.62 -11.21
C VAL A 160 -6.02 -1.93 -11.09
N LEU A 161 -6.72 -3.05 -11.32
CA LEU A 161 -6.12 -4.37 -11.36
C LEU A 161 -5.58 -4.61 -12.78
N GLY A 162 -4.41 -5.22 -12.86
CA GLY A 162 -3.75 -5.58 -14.11
C GLY A 162 -3.63 -7.10 -14.27
N ASP A 163 -3.14 -7.48 -15.44
CA ASP A 163 -2.71 -8.84 -15.73
C ASP A 163 -1.19 -8.92 -15.54
N ALA A 164 -0.65 -10.13 -15.34
CA ALA A 164 0.79 -10.33 -15.13
C ALA A 164 1.69 -9.78 -16.26
N GLU A 165 1.11 -9.47 -17.44
CA GLU A 165 1.81 -8.93 -18.61
C GLU A 165 1.62 -7.41 -18.81
N SER A 166 0.73 -6.75 -18.05
CA SER A 166 0.29 -5.37 -18.32
C SER A 166 0.71 -4.32 -17.26
N VAL A 167 1.59 -4.68 -16.31
CA VAL A 167 2.08 -3.78 -15.25
C VAL A 167 3.60 -3.68 -15.20
#